data_AF-A0A7K2M251-F1
#
_entry.id   AF-A0A7K2M251-F1
#
_cell.length_a   1.000
_cell.length_b   1.000
_cell.length_c   1.000
_cell.angle_alpha   90.00
_cell.angle_beta   90.00
_cell.angle_gamma   90.00
#
_symmetry.space_group_name_H-M   'P 1'
#
loop_
_entity.id
_entity.type
_entity.pdbx_description
1 polymer ?
#
loop_
_entity_poly.entity_id
_entity_poly.type
_entity_poly.pdbx_seq_one_letter_code
_entity_poly.pdbx_strand_id
1 'polypeptide(L)'
;MEIWINPACSKCRSAISLLDAEGADYTVRRYLEDVPTEDEIRAVLDRLGLEPWDVTRTQEAEAKELGLKEWPRDAGARDRWVAALAAHPKLIQRPIITADDGSAVVARTEDAVRDALGRG
;
A
#
# COMPACT_ATOMS: atom_id res chain seq x y z
N MET A 1 -5.60 -13.94 2.20
CA MET A 1 -5.45 -12.55 1.73
C MET A 1 -5.08 -11.64 2.90
N GLU A 2 -4.31 -10.57 2.69
CA GLU A 2 -4.04 -9.53 3.69
C GLU A 2 -4.36 -8.13 3.14
N ILE A 3 -4.95 -7.25 3.95
CA ILE A 3 -5.18 -5.84 3.60
C ILE A 3 -4.50 -4.87 4.57
N TRP A 4 -3.72 -3.93 4.01
CA TRP A 4 -3.13 -2.81 4.73
C TRP A 4 -4.07 -1.62 4.73
N ILE A 5 -4.48 -1.16 5.92
CA ILE A 5 -5.45 -0.06 6.07
C ILE A 5 -5.07 0.99 7.10
N ASN A 6 -5.65 2.19 6.90
CA ASN A 6 -5.85 3.15 7.98
C ASN A 6 -7.38 3.27 8.21
N PRO A 7 -7.91 2.97 9.41
CA PRO A 7 -9.35 2.99 9.69
C PRO A 7 -10.04 4.34 9.39
N ALA A 8 -9.31 5.44 9.51
CA ALA A 8 -9.83 6.78 9.23
C ALA A 8 -10.05 7.03 7.72
N CYS A 9 -9.50 6.20 6.83
CA CYS A 9 -9.58 6.37 5.38
C CYS A 9 -10.88 5.79 4.80
N SER A 10 -11.66 6.63 4.11
CA SER A 10 -12.92 6.22 3.46
C SER A 10 -12.73 5.08 2.45
N LYS A 11 -11.66 5.11 1.65
CA LYS A 11 -11.35 4.04 0.68
C LYS A 11 -11.02 2.71 1.36
N CYS A 12 -10.33 2.73 2.50
CA CYS A 12 -10.10 1.51 3.27
C CYS A 12 -11.41 0.93 3.82
N ARG A 13 -12.31 1.77 4.33
CA ARG A 13 -13.63 1.30 4.81
C ARG A 13 -14.47 0.70 3.69
N SER A 14 -14.50 1.35 2.51
CA SER A 14 -15.19 0.80 1.34
C SER A 14 -14.62 -0.54 0.89
N ALA A 15 -13.29 -0.69 0.88
CA ALA A 15 -12.65 -1.96 0.54
C ALA A 15 -13.02 -3.08 1.53
N ILE A 16 -12.91 -2.81 2.84
CA ILE A 16 -13.32 -3.75 3.90
C ILE A 16 -14.79 -4.16 3.74
N SER A 17 -15.70 -3.19 3.58
CA SER A 17 -17.12 -3.49 3.41
C SER A 17 -17.42 -4.37 2.20
N LEU A 18 -16.66 -4.21 1.11
CA LEU A 18 -16.80 -5.07 -0.05
C LEU A 18 -16.25 -6.48 0.22
N LEU A 19 -15.06 -6.60 0.82
CA LEU A 19 -14.50 -7.90 1.20
C LEU A 19 -15.46 -8.67 2.14
N ASP A 20 -16.06 -7.98 3.12
CA ASP A 20 -17.06 -8.55 4.02
C ASP A 20 -18.32 -8.99 3.28
N ALA A 21 -18.82 -8.18 2.34
CA ALA A 21 -20.02 -8.49 1.57
C ALA A 21 -19.84 -9.70 0.65
N GLU A 22 -18.62 -9.93 0.17
CA GLU A 22 -18.25 -11.08 -0.66
C GLU A 22 -17.86 -12.31 0.19
N GLY A 23 -17.87 -12.19 1.53
CA GLY A 23 -17.55 -13.28 2.45
C GLY A 23 -16.09 -13.73 2.37
N ALA A 24 -15.18 -12.85 1.99
CA ALA A 24 -13.77 -13.17 1.84
C ALA A 24 -13.06 -13.35 3.19
N ASP A 25 -12.14 -14.31 3.26
CA ASP A 25 -11.25 -14.48 4.41
C ASP A 25 -9.99 -13.63 4.24
N TYR A 26 -9.77 -12.69 5.16
CA TYR A 26 -8.60 -11.81 5.11
C TYR A 26 -8.11 -11.38 6.51
N THR A 27 -6.82 -11.04 6.59
CA THR A 27 -6.24 -10.38 7.76
C THR A 27 -6.14 -8.88 7.54
N VAL A 28 -6.29 -8.10 8.62
CA VAL A 28 -6.14 -6.65 8.59
C VAL A 28 -4.83 -6.23 9.26
N ARG A 29 -3.95 -5.60 8.49
CA ARG A 29 -2.79 -4.89 9.04
C ARG A 29 -3.07 -3.40 9.14
N ARG A 30 -3.05 -2.86 10.36
CA ARG A 30 -3.08 -1.41 10.59
C ARG A 30 -1.66 -0.87 10.46
N TYR A 31 -1.23 -0.67 9.23
CA TYR A 31 0.17 -0.43 8.88
C TYR A 31 0.80 0.85 9.45
N LEU A 32 0.02 1.72 10.11
CA LEU A 32 0.54 2.86 10.86
C LEU A 32 0.86 2.52 12.33
N GLU A 33 0.26 1.45 12.86
CA GLU A 33 0.49 0.91 14.20
C GLU A 33 1.50 -0.26 14.13
N ASP A 34 1.28 -1.17 13.18
CA ASP A 34 2.18 -2.26 12.82
C ASP A 34 2.92 -1.89 11.53
N VAL A 35 3.96 -1.08 11.68
CA VAL A 35 4.71 -0.48 10.57
C VAL A 35 5.48 -1.54 9.79
N PRO A 36 5.31 -1.62 8.46
CA PRO A 36 6.07 -2.56 7.65
C PRO A 36 7.54 -2.18 7.59
N THR A 37 8.40 -3.19 7.73
CA THR A 37 9.84 -3.08 7.53
C THR A 37 10.16 -2.76 6.06
N GLU A 38 11.38 -2.29 5.80
CA GLU A 38 11.81 -2.04 4.42
C GLU A 38 11.72 -3.29 3.54
N ASP A 39 12.04 -4.47 4.07
CA ASP A 39 11.98 -5.74 3.33
C ASP A 39 10.55 -6.16 3.01
N GLU A 40 9.60 -5.94 3.93
CA GLU A 40 8.18 -6.14 3.67
C GLU A 40 7.66 -5.17 2.61
N ILE A 41 8.10 -3.91 2.64
CA ILE A 41 7.75 -2.91 1.61
C ILE A 41 8.29 -3.35 0.25
N ARG A 42 9.57 -3.77 0.15
CA ARG A 42 10.15 -4.29 -1.09
C ARG A 42 9.35 -5.48 -1.62
N ALA A 43 9.03 -6.44 -0.76
CA ALA A 43 8.26 -7.62 -1.15
C ALA A 43 6.85 -7.25 -1.66
N VAL A 44 6.17 -6.27 -1.05
CA VAL A 44 4.88 -5.78 -1.55
C VAL A 44 5.01 -5.05 -2.88
N LEU A 45 6.05 -4.24 -3.07
CA LEU A 45 6.32 -3.56 -4.34
C LEU A 45 6.55 -4.55 -5.48
N ASP A 46 7.29 -5.64 -5.23
CA ASP A 46 7.54 -6.68 -6.22
C ASP A 46 6.24 -7.40 -6.61
N ARG A 47 5.35 -7.67 -5.65
CA ARG A 47 4.02 -8.26 -5.89
C ARG A 47 3.07 -7.31 -6.63
N LEU A 48 3.24 -6.01 -6.43
CA LEU A 48 2.49 -4.97 -7.14
C LEU A 48 3.01 -4.76 -8.57
N GLY A 49 4.28 -5.11 -8.84
CA GLY A 49 4.98 -4.71 -10.06
C GLY A 49 5.15 -3.19 -10.15
N LEU A 50 5.29 -2.52 -9.01
CA LEU A 50 5.39 -1.06 -8.90
C LEU A 50 6.69 -0.61 -8.21
N GLU A 51 7.06 0.63 -8.44
CA GLU A 51 8.18 1.28 -7.78
C GLU A 51 7.71 2.06 -6.53
N PRO A 52 8.58 2.32 -5.54
CA PRO A 52 8.16 2.96 -4.30
C PRO A 52 7.56 4.36 -4.51
N TRP A 53 8.00 5.10 -5.53
CA TRP A 53 7.42 6.41 -5.88
C TRP A 53 6.00 6.32 -6.45
N ASP A 54 5.59 5.18 -7.01
CA ASP A 54 4.23 4.97 -7.54
C ASP A 54 3.20 4.77 -6.42
N VAL A 55 3.66 4.23 -5.28
CA VAL A 55 2.84 4.04 -4.07
C VAL A 55 3.06 5.12 -3.02
N THR A 56 3.73 6.23 -3.38
CA THR A 56 3.96 7.34 -2.43
C THR A 56 2.88 8.43 -2.53
N ARG A 57 2.31 8.78 -1.38
CA ARG A 57 1.35 9.88 -1.18
C ARG A 57 2.08 11.22 -1.07
N THR A 58 2.42 11.79 -2.22
CA THR A 58 3.16 13.07 -2.32
C THR A 58 2.40 14.32 -1.82
N GLN A 59 1.15 14.18 -1.39
CA GLN A 59 0.33 15.29 -0.88
C GLN A 59 0.39 15.44 0.66
N GLU A 60 0.92 14.45 1.37
CA GLU A 60 1.08 14.49 2.83
C GLU A 60 2.07 15.59 3.25
N ALA A 61 1.94 16.09 4.49
CA ALA A 61 2.83 17.13 5.00
C ALA A 61 4.28 16.64 5.05
N GLU A 62 4.48 15.42 5.55
CA GLU A 62 5.77 14.75 5.63
C GLU A 62 6.44 14.62 4.24
N ALA A 63 5.65 14.44 3.17
CA ALA A 63 6.18 14.37 1.81
C ALA A 63 6.76 15.71 1.33
N LYS A 64 6.16 16.82 1.76
CA LYS A 64 6.62 18.18 1.44
C LYS A 64 7.88 18.53 2.24
N GLU A 65 7.90 18.18 3.52
CA GLU A 65 9.05 18.41 4.41
C GLU A 65 10.30 17.68 3.92
N LEU A 66 10.14 16.44 3.42
CA LEU A 66 11.23 15.65 2.85
C LEU A 66 11.60 16.04 1.41
N GLY A 67 10.83 16.92 0.77
CA GLY A 67 11.04 17.33 -0.62
C GLY A 67 10.90 16.19 -1.63
N LEU A 68 10.02 15.19 -1.37
CA LEU A 68 9.93 13.95 -2.18
C LEU A 68 9.64 14.20 -3.66
N LYS A 69 9.01 15.33 -4.00
CA LYS A 69 8.74 15.69 -5.40
C LYS A 69 10.00 15.88 -6.24
N GLU A 70 11.09 16.29 -5.59
CA GLU A 70 12.38 16.56 -6.23
C GLU A 70 13.30 15.33 -6.23
N TRP A 71 12.89 14.23 -5.59
CA TRP A 71 13.71 13.02 -5.54
C TRP A 71 13.72 12.33 -6.91
N PRO A 72 14.88 11.82 -7.36
CA PRO A 72 14.95 11.02 -8.57
C PRO A 72 14.05 9.78 -8.48
N ARG A 73 13.51 9.36 -9.64
CA ARG A 73 12.66 8.18 -9.79
C ARG A 73 13.35 7.16 -10.67
N ASP A 74 14.48 6.68 -10.18
CA ASP A 74 15.34 5.72 -10.84
C ASP A 74 15.88 4.69 -9.83
N ALA A 75 16.56 3.67 -10.34
CA ALA A 75 17.08 2.57 -9.53
C ALA A 75 18.06 3.03 -8.44
N GLY A 76 18.84 4.10 -8.68
CA GLY A 76 19.80 4.63 -7.71
C GLY A 76 19.14 5.29 -6.50
N ALA A 77 17.88 5.71 -6.65
CA ALA A 77 17.09 6.30 -5.57
C ALA A 77 16.13 5.31 -4.88
N ARG A 78 15.92 4.10 -5.41
CA ARG A 78 14.89 3.15 -4.93
C ARG A 78 15.00 2.88 -3.43
N ASP A 79 16.19 2.56 -2.92
CA ASP A 79 16.38 2.27 -1.50
C ASP A 79 16.09 3.47 -0.60
N ARG A 80 16.43 4.68 -1.05
CA ARG A 80 16.11 5.92 -0.33
C ARG A 80 14.59 6.10 -0.21
N TRP A 81 13.84 5.82 -1.27
CA TRP A 81 12.38 5.87 -1.23
C TRP A 81 11.80 4.83 -0.29
N VAL A 82 12.28 3.59 -0.33
CA VAL A 82 11.83 2.51 0.57
C VAL A 82 12.09 2.88 2.04
N ALA A 83 13.29 3.36 2.37
CA ALA A 83 13.63 3.81 3.71
C ALA A 83 12.70 4.95 4.19
N ALA A 84 12.36 5.88 3.30
CA ALA A 84 11.41 6.95 3.63
C ALA A 84 9.99 6.42 3.91
N LEU A 85 9.54 5.42 3.16
CA LEU A 85 8.24 4.77 3.38
C LEU A 85 8.20 4.01 4.71
N ALA A 86 9.27 3.31 5.08
CA ALA A 86 9.38 2.63 6.38
C ALA A 86 9.43 3.62 7.55
N ALA A 87 10.21 4.71 7.41
CA ALA A 87 10.35 5.73 8.44
C ALA A 87 9.08 6.60 8.59
N HIS A 88 8.32 6.79 7.51
CA HIS A 88 7.12 7.61 7.46
C HIS A 88 5.96 6.85 6.80
N PRO A 89 5.38 5.83 7.46
CA PRO A 89 4.41 4.93 6.83
C PRO A 89 3.18 5.66 6.30
N LYS A 90 2.78 6.82 6.84
CA LYS A 90 1.70 7.64 6.27
C LYS A 90 1.87 7.99 4.79
N LEU A 91 3.10 7.98 4.28
CA LEU A 91 3.43 8.18 2.87
C LEU A 91 2.98 7.00 2.00
N ILE A 92 2.80 5.80 2.54
CA ILE A 92 2.38 4.62 1.78
C ILE A 92 0.91 4.79 1.34
N GLN A 93 0.67 4.58 0.05
CA GLN A 93 -0.66 4.56 -0.53
C GLN A 93 -1.49 3.42 0.08
N ARG A 94 -2.77 3.69 0.32
CA ARG A 94 -3.71 2.76 0.96
C ARG A 94 -5.08 2.76 0.26
N PRO A 95 -5.88 1.69 0.41
CA PRO A 95 -5.45 0.37 0.92
C PRO A 95 -4.53 -0.35 -0.09
N ILE A 96 -3.76 -1.32 0.41
CA ILE A 96 -3.04 -2.30 -0.40
C ILE A 96 -3.56 -3.67 0.00
N ILE A 97 -3.91 -4.52 -0.97
CA ILE A 97 -4.33 -5.90 -0.74
C ILE A 97 -3.24 -6.81 -1.33
N THR A 98 -2.79 -7.80 -0.54
CA THR A 98 -2.05 -8.96 -1.04
C THR A 98 -3.04 -10.12 -1.15
N ALA A 99 -3.28 -10.58 -2.38
CA ALA A 99 -4.21 -11.66 -2.70
C ALA A 99 -3.63 -13.04 -2.37
N ASP A 100 -4.45 -14.09 -2.49
CA ASP A 100 -4.07 -15.46 -2.10
C ASP A 100 -3.05 -16.09 -3.05
N ASP A 101 -3.07 -15.72 -4.34
CA ASP A 101 -2.03 -16.08 -5.31
C ASP A 101 -0.66 -15.39 -5.06
N GLY A 102 -0.60 -14.52 -4.05
CA GLY A 102 0.59 -13.76 -3.66
C GLY A 102 0.80 -12.48 -4.44
N SER A 103 -0.02 -12.15 -5.44
CA SER A 103 0.01 -10.85 -6.11
C SER A 103 -0.58 -9.75 -5.23
N ALA A 104 -0.32 -8.48 -5.56
CA ALA A 104 -0.84 -7.36 -4.78
C ALA A 104 -1.49 -6.29 -5.66
N VAL A 105 -2.40 -5.51 -5.06
CA VAL A 105 -3.17 -4.45 -5.72
C VAL A 105 -3.30 -3.22 -4.83
N VAL A 106 -3.13 -2.03 -5.41
CA VAL A 106 -3.50 -0.75 -4.76
C VAL A 106 -5.01 -0.56 -4.87
N ALA A 107 -5.75 -1.04 -3.87
CA ALA A 107 -7.20 -1.24 -3.90
C ALA A 107 -8.02 0.04 -3.64
N ARG A 108 -7.77 1.11 -4.40
CA ARG A 108 -8.42 2.43 -4.22
C ARG A 108 -9.81 2.54 -4.84
N THR A 109 -10.16 1.62 -5.73
CA THR A 109 -11.43 1.56 -6.45
C THR A 109 -12.09 0.22 -6.18
N GLU A 110 -13.40 0.16 -6.42
CA GLU A 110 -14.16 -1.09 -6.29
C GLU A 110 -13.60 -2.17 -7.23
N ASP A 111 -13.35 -1.83 -8.50
CA ASP A 111 -12.78 -2.76 -9.49
C ASP A 111 -11.44 -3.34 -9.04
N ALA A 112 -10.58 -2.55 -8.39
CA ALA A 112 -9.30 -3.02 -7.88
C ALA A 112 -9.46 -3.99 -6.70
N VAL A 113 -10.50 -3.81 -5.86
CA VAL A 113 -10.83 -4.76 -4.80
C VAL A 113 -11.38 -6.05 -5.40
N ARG A 114 -12.26 -5.95 -6.41
CA ARG A 114 -12.81 -7.12 -7.13
C ARG A 114 -11.74 -7.90 -7.88
N ASP A 115 -10.78 -7.21 -8.49
CA ASP A 115 -9.59 -7.83 -9.10
C ASP A 115 -8.78 -8.61 -8.05
N ALA A 116 -8.55 -8.04 -6.86
CA ALA A 116 -7.88 -8.75 -5.76
C ALA A 116 -8.66 -9.99 -5.29
N LEU A 117 -9.99 -9.93 -5.23
CA LEU A 117 -10.85 -11.07 -4.90
C LEU A 117 -10.80 -12.19 -5.95
N GLY A 118 -10.58 -11.86 -7.22
CA GLY A 118 -10.48 -12.83 -8.31
C GLY A 118 -9.13 -13.54 -8.40
N ARG A 119 -8.14 -13.16 -7.58
CA ARG A 119 -6.76 -13.67 -7.59
C ARG A 119 -6.56 -14.74 -6.52
N GLY A 120 -7.34 -15.81 -6.65
CA GLY A 120 -7.33 -16.99 -5.77
C GLY A 120 -6.93 -18.27 -6.51
#